data_AF-A0A932K8K1-F1
#
_entry.id   AF-A0A932K8K1-F1
#
_cell.length_a   1.000
_cell.length_b   1.000
_cell.length_c   1.000
_cell.angle_alpha   90.00
_cell.angle_beta   90.00
_cell.angle_gamma   90.00
#
_symmetry.space_group_name_H-M   'P 1'
#
loop_
_entity.id
_entity.type
_entity.pdbx_description
1 polymer ?
#
loop_
_entity_poly.entity_id
_entity_poly.type
_entity_poly.pdbx_seq_one_letter_code
_entity_poly.pdbx_strand_id
1 'polypeptide(L)' 'MSTHFFGIKEWTFSYSHSVGRNEFAGTGFRNPLDLALGADDVVYVVNRSYENRPDGIRVTVCTL' A
#
# COMPACT_ATOMS: atom_id res chain seq x y z
N MET A 1 30.09 -25.36 -19.59
CA MET A 1 29.22 -25.17 -18.41
C MET A 1 28.15 -24.16 -18.78
N SER A 2 26.88 -24.53 -18.72
CA SER A 2 25.73 -23.64 -18.93
C SER A 2 25.11 -23.33 -17.58
N THR A 3 24.95 -22.05 -17.24
CA THR A 3 24.20 -21.60 -16.06
C THR A 3 22.83 -21.15 -16.52
N HIS A 4 21.77 -21.81 -16.04
CA HIS A 4 20.40 -21.40 -16.29
C HIS A 4 19.99 -20.35 -15.26
N PHE A 5 19.84 -19.09 -15.69
CA PHE A 5 19.32 -18.01 -14.85
C PHE A 5 17.79 -18.02 -14.87
N PHE A 6 17.19 -18.81 -13.98
CA PHE A 6 15.75 -18.70 -13.69
C PHE A 6 15.53 -17.49 -12.77
N GLY A 7 14.66 -16.55 -13.19
CA GLY A 7 14.14 -15.50 -12.30
C GLY A 7 14.54 -14.05 -12.62
N ILE A 8 15.46 -13.82 -13.56
CA ILE A 8 15.73 -12.46 -14.08
C ILE A 8 14.76 -12.20 -15.23
N LYS A 9 13.58 -11.65 -14.92
CA LYS A 9 12.67 -11.09 -15.92
C LYS A 9 12.80 -9.57 -15.90
N GLU A 10 12.97 -8.96 -17.08
CA GLU A 10 12.73 -7.52 -17.22
C GLU A 10 11.23 -7.27 -17.05
N TRP A 11 10.86 -6.74 -15.87
CA TRP A 11 9.51 -6.24 -15.64
C TRP A 11 9.49 -4.75 -15.89
N THR A 12 8.85 -4.37 -17.00
CA THR A 12 8.52 -2.97 -17.27
C THR A 12 7.18 -2.67 -16.60
N PHE A 13 7.19 -1.81 -15.59
CA PHE A 13 5.97 -1.33 -14.94
C PHE A 13 5.52 -0.02 -15.57
N SER A 14 4.26 0.06 -15.96
CA SER A 14 3.62 1.32 -16.37
C SER A 14 2.90 1.93 -15.19
N TYR A 15 3.29 3.15 -14.81
CA TYR A 15 2.55 3.92 -13.80
C TYR A 15 1.13 4.20 -14.30
N SER A 16 0.13 3.93 -13.46
CA SER A 16 -1.28 4.24 -13.73
C SER A 16 -1.72 5.50 -12.97
N HIS A 17 -1.74 5.42 -11.63
CA HIS A 17 -2.18 6.50 -10.75
C HIS A 17 -1.66 6.30 -9.31
N SER A 18 -1.84 7.33 -8.49
CA SER A 18 -1.57 7.29 -7.05
C SER A 18 -2.88 7.27 -6.28
N VAL A 19 -2.95 6.45 -5.22
CA VAL A 19 -4.17 6.29 -4.42
C VAL A 19 -4.01 6.99 -3.08
N GLY A 20 -4.96 7.87 -2.80
CA GLY A 20 -5.04 8.64 -1.55
C GLY A 20 -4.07 9.82 -1.46
N ARG A 21 -4.11 10.46 -0.29
CA ARG A 21 -3.35 11.68 0.01
C ARG A 21 -2.62 11.52 1.33
N ASN A 22 -1.42 12.07 1.43
CA ASN A 22 -0.75 12.19 2.73
C ASN A 22 -1.53 13.17 3.62
N GLU A 23 -2.04 12.67 4.74
CA GLU A 23 -2.86 13.46 5.66
C GLU A 23 -2.63 13.00 7.10
N PHE A 24 -2.73 13.91 8.06
CA PHE A 24 -2.59 13.59 9.48
C PHE A 24 -3.88 13.05 10.12
N ALA A 25 -5.05 13.34 9.52
CA ALA A 25 -6.37 12.97 10.00
C ALA A 25 -7.29 12.69 8.80
N GLY A 26 -8.60 12.48 9.00
CA GLY A 26 -9.54 12.41 7.87
C GLY A 26 -9.43 11.11 7.06
N THR A 27 -9.56 11.15 5.75
CA THR A 27 -9.59 9.94 4.89
C THR A 27 -8.24 9.62 4.23
N GLY A 28 -7.21 10.45 4.44
CA GLY A 28 -5.87 10.20 3.88
C GLY A 28 -5.07 9.09 4.58
N PHE A 29 -3.85 8.89 4.10
CA PHE A 29 -2.91 7.91 4.62
C PHE A 29 -1.75 8.60 5.34
N ARG A 30 -1.42 8.12 6.55
CA ARG A 30 -0.22 8.48 7.29
C ARG A 30 0.55 7.22 7.65
N ASN A 31 1.78 7.10 7.13
CA ASN A 31 2.65 5.98 7.46
C ASN A 31 1.97 4.60 7.26
N PRO A 32 1.47 4.29 6.04
CA PRO A 32 0.93 2.97 5.74
C PRO A 32 2.03 1.91 5.90
N LEU A 33 1.70 0.80 6.57
CA LEU A 33 2.65 -0.28 6.85
C LEU A 33 2.44 -1.46 5.89
N ASP A 34 1.20 -1.88 5.72
CA ASP A 34 0.83 -3.05 4.94
C ASP A 34 -0.60 -2.89 4.38
N LEU A 35 -0.95 -3.70 3.39
CA LEU A 35 -2.28 -3.73 2.79
C LEU A 35 -2.75 -5.17 2.50
N ALA A 36 -4.07 -5.35 2.49
CA ALA A 36 -4.73 -6.56 2.04
C ALA A 36 -5.74 -6.23 0.95
N LEU A 37 -5.72 -7.03 -0.14
CA LEU A 37 -6.69 -6.97 -1.21
C LEU A 37 -7.88 -7.87 -0.87
N GLY A 38 -9.09 -7.30 -0.92
CA GLY A 38 -10.35 -8.00 -0.79
C GLY A 38 -10.99 -8.30 -2.14
N ALA A 39 -12.23 -8.79 -2.10
CA ALA A 39 -13.08 -8.86 -3.28
C ALA A 39 -13.47 -7.46 -3.77
N ASP A 40 -13.92 -7.37 -5.03
CA ASP A 40 -14.50 -6.15 -5.62
C ASP A 40 -13.59 -4.91 -5.50
N ASP A 41 -12.29 -5.10 -5.75
CA ASP A 41 -11.25 -4.06 -5.72
C ASP A 41 -11.12 -3.30 -4.38
N VAL A 42 -11.67 -3.85 -3.29
CA VAL A 42 -11.53 -3.28 -1.96
C VAL A 42 -10.11 -3.52 -1.43
N VAL A 43 -9.51 -2.46 -0.89
CA VAL A 43 -8.19 -2.49 -0.27
C VAL A 43 -8.29 -2.04 1.17
N TYR A 44 -7.75 -2.85 2.07
CA TYR A 44 -7.59 -2.53 3.48
C TYR A 44 -6.14 -2.14 3.71
N VAL A 45 -5.90 -0.95 4.23
CA VAL A 45 -4.55 -0.44 4.49
C VAL A 45 -4.37 -0.26 5.99
N VAL A 46 -3.38 -0.95 6.55
CA VAL A 46 -2.95 -0.75 7.92
C VAL A 46 -2.19 0.57 7.99
N ASN A 47 -2.78 1.54 8.66
CA ASN A 47 -2.23 2.87 8.84
C ASN A 47 -1.77 3.01 10.29
N ARG A 48 -0.47 3.26 10.48
CA ARG A 48 0.14 3.38 11.79
C ARG A 48 0.79 4.74 11.92
N SER A 49 0.12 5.64 12.63
CA SER A 49 0.73 6.90 13.02
C SER A 49 1.87 6.69 14.05
N TYR A 50 2.52 7.78 14.42
CA TYR A 50 3.61 7.77 15.39
C TYR A 50 3.17 7.20 16.74
N GLU A 51 4.12 6.68 17.52
CA GLU A 51 3.87 6.06 18.83
C GLU A 51 3.10 6.98 19.80
N ASN A 52 3.36 8.30 19.72
CA ASN A 52 2.69 9.31 20.54
C ASN A 52 1.29 9.74 20.02
N ARG A 53 0.80 9.13 18.93
CA ARG A 53 -0.43 9.49 18.22
C ARG A 53 -1.31 8.25 17.98
N PRO A 54 -2.00 7.75 19.02
CA PRO A 54 -2.86 6.58 18.91
C PRO A 54 -4.08 6.80 18.00
N ASP A 55 -4.48 8.07 17.80
CA ASP A 55 -5.58 8.50 16.91
C ASP A 55 -5.38 8.10 15.45
N GLY A 56 -4.12 7.93 15.02
CA GLY A 56 -3.81 7.50 13.66
C GLY A 56 -3.47 6.01 13.53
N ILE A 57 -3.71 5.19 14.56
CA ILE A 57 -3.67 3.73 14.44
C ILE A 57 -5.03 3.27 13.95
N ARG A 58 -5.13 2.90 12.67
CA ARG A 58 -6.40 2.53 12.05
C ARG A 58 -6.22 1.66 10.82
N VAL A 59 -7.35 1.14 10.34
CA VAL A 59 -7.44 0.55 9.00
C VAL A 59 -8.22 1.51 8.12
N THR A 60 -7.62 1.94 7.01
CA THR A 60 -8.30 2.71 5.97
C THR A 60 -8.80 1.75 4.89
N VAL A 61 -10.03 1.95 4.42
CA VAL A 61 -10.63 1.17 3.34
C VAL A 61 -10.82 2.06 2.13
N CYS A 62 -10.35 1.62 0.95
CA CYS A 62 -10.58 2.28 -0.33
C CYS A 62 -10.81 1.25 -1.44
N THR A 63 -11.23 1.72 -2.61
CA THR A 63 -11.37 0.90 -3.82
C THR A 63 -10.32 1.33 -4.86
N LEU A 64 -9.81 0.38 -5.65
CA LEU A 64 -8.89 0.64 -6.77
C LEU A 64 -9.59 0.85 -8.11
#